data_AF-A0A7Y9KKQ2-F1
#
_entry.id   AF-A0A7Y9KKQ2-F1
#
_cell.length_a   1.000
_cell.length_b   1.000
_cell.length_c   1.000
_cell.angle_alpha   90.00
_cell.angle_beta   90.00
_cell.angle_gamma   90.00
#
_symmetry.space_group_name_H-M   'P 1'
#
loop_
_entity.id
_entity.type
_entity.pdbx_description
1 polymer ?
#
loop_
_entity_poly.entity_id
_entity_poly.type
_entity_poly.pdbx_seq_one_letter_code
_entity_poly.pdbx_strand_id
1 'polypeptide(L)'
;MTTASTSTTGGSKARIGVQRFGTYLSGMIMPNIPALIAWGIITAFFIEVGWTPNADLATIVFPTIHYLLPILIAYTGGNIVYGIRGGVVASIGVMGAIVGSDLLVDKFNATLPEGDSGLGYVHMFIGAMIMAPLAAYTMKWLDNLWEGKIRAGFEMLVNMFSAGIWGFVLIVIGFYPIAWLVNGIMTVLGNAVNWLVETNLLPLTSIIIEPAKVFFLNNAINHGVLTPLGLQQVADDGSSILFLLEANPGPGVGLLLAFTFFGLGAARASAPGAAVIQFFGGIHEVYFPYALMKPMLILALIAGGMTGVTTNMLLSGSLAAPAAPGSIIAVTAQAVNPAAGGVPNLMVVYLSVLLSATVTFLVSWAILRASRKRDLEAMAATDDAFGAAITQTEAAKGKSSDALAGLRGGAATQADGGIEPATMTEREVRNIVFACDAGMGSSAMGASVLRNKIKKAGIEDVTVVNKAIAALDTSADLVITQNQLTDRARHVAPDAIHVSVDNFMNSPRYDEVVDLVRAQHEDGSQGGAP
;
A
#
# COMPACT_ATOMS: atom_id res chain seq x y z
N MET A 1 6.41 0.49 -50.32
CA MET A 1 6.94 0.68 -48.95
C MET A 1 6.00 -0.04 -48.00
N THR A 2 6.39 -1.23 -47.55
CA THR A 2 5.62 -2.06 -46.64
C THR A 2 5.97 -1.66 -45.21
N THR A 3 4.97 -1.21 -44.45
CA THR A 3 5.08 -0.87 -43.04
C THR A 3 5.20 -2.16 -42.22
N ALA A 4 6.40 -2.43 -41.72
CA ALA A 4 6.65 -3.49 -40.77
C ALA A 4 6.02 -3.11 -39.42
N SER A 5 4.98 -3.84 -39.02
CA SER A 5 4.47 -3.85 -37.65
C SER A 5 5.54 -4.45 -36.74
N THR A 6 6.05 -3.64 -35.80
CA THR A 6 6.96 -4.10 -34.75
C THR A 6 6.21 -5.04 -33.80
N SER A 7 6.65 -6.29 -33.74
CA SER A 7 6.19 -7.28 -32.78
C SER A 7 6.61 -6.88 -31.37
N THR A 8 5.63 -6.64 -30.49
CA THR A 8 5.87 -6.53 -29.06
C THR A 8 6.27 -7.90 -28.52
N THR A 9 7.52 -8.01 -28.08
CA THR A 9 8.05 -9.22 -27.45
C THR A 9 7.31 -9.47 -26.14
N GLY A 10 6.42 -10.46 -26.15
CA GLY A 10 5.73 -10.95 -24.97
C GLY A 10 6.74 -11.42 -23.92
N GLY A 11 6.78 -10.75 -22.78
CA GLY A 11 7.53 -11.23 -21.63
C GLY A 11 7.02 -12.62 -21.21
N SER A 12 7.93 -13.53 -20.87
CA SER A 12 7.59 -14.85 -20.32
C SER A 12 6.49 -14.74 -19.25
N LYS A 13 5.55 -15.69 -19.24
CA LYS A 13 4.45 -15.77 -18.24
C LYS A 13 4.98 -15.64 -16.80
N ALA A 14 6.18 -16.15 -16.52
CA ALA A 14 6.85 -16.01 -15.23
C ALA A 14 7.21 -14.55 -14.90
N ARG A 15 7.73 -13.79 -15.87
CA ARG A 15 8.05 -12.36 -15.71
C ARG A 15 6.80 -11.52 -15.46
N ILE A 16 5.70 -11.85 -16.14
CA ILE A 16 4.39 -11.19 -15.94
C ILE A 16 3.84 -11.52 -14.55
N GLY A 17 3.97 -12.77 -14.09
CA GLY A 17 3.56 -13.19 -12.74
C GLY A 17 4.32 -12.46 -11.62
N VAL A 18 5.65 -12.42 -11.70
CA VAL A 18 6.50 -11.68 -10.74
C VAL A 18 6.14 -10.20 -10.72
N GLN A 19 5.87 -9.61 -11.88
CA GLN A 19 5.47 -8.21 -11.97
C GLN A 19 4.11 -7.95 -11.32
N ARG A 20 3.10 -8.78 -11.57
CA ARG A 20 1.77 -8.64 -10.94
C ARG A 20 1.84 -8.81 -9.43
N PHE A 21 2.62 -9.78 -8.95
CA PHE A 21 2.83 -10.01 -7.53
C PHE A 21 3.50 -8.80 -6.86
N GLY A 22 4.56 -8.25 -7.47
CA GLY A 22 5.23 -7.05 -6.97
C GLY A 22 4.34 -5.81 -6.97
N THR A 23 3.53 -5.60 -8.01
CA THR A 23 2.55 -4.50 -8.07
C THR A 23 1.49 -4.64 -6.98
N TYR A 24 0.99 -5.85 -6.74
CA TYR A 24 0.00 -6.10 -5.69
C TYR A 24 0.57 -5.84 -4.29
N LEU A 25 1.75 -6.38 -3.97
CA LEU A 25 2.44 -6.11 -2.70
C LEU A 25 2.69 -4.62 -2.48
N SER A 26 3.21 -3.94 -3.51
CA SER A 26 3.45 -2.49 -3.48
C SER A 26 2.15 -1.72 -3.21
N GLY A 27 1.04 -2.11 -3.84
CA GLY A 27 -0.28 -1.50 -3.62
C GLY A 27 -0.82 -1.70 -2.20
N MET A 28 -0.49 -2.80 -1.52
CA MET A 28 -0.90 -3.04 -0.13
C MET A 28 -0.15 -2.18 0.88
N ILE A 29 1.11 -1.86 0.60
CA ILE A 29 2.02 -1.26 1.59
C ILE A 29 2.15 0.24 1.36
N MET A 30 2.19 0.70 0.11
CA MET A 30 2.45 2.10 -0.22
C MET A 30 1.45 3.08 0.42
N PRO A 31 0.12 2.82 0.40
CA PRO A 31 -0.85 3.70 1.06
C PRO A 31 -0.69 3.76 2.59
N ASN A 32 0.01 2.78 3.18
CA ASN A 32 0.22 2.63 4.62
C ASN A 32 1.58 3.16 5.10
N ILE A 33 2.45 3.65 4.19
CA ILE A 33 3.75 4.27 4.54
C ILE A 33 3.63 5.38 5.59
N PRO A 34 2.63 6.29 5.56
CA PRO A 34 2.48 7.31 6.59
C PRO A 34 2.35 6.73 8.00
N ALA A 35 1.63 5.60 8.16
CA ALA A 35 1.46 4.95 9.45
C ALA A 35 2.78 4.32 9.95
N LEU A 36 3.55 3.71 9.05
CA LEU A 36 4.89 3.16 9.34
C LEU A 36 5.88 4.26 9.74
N ILE A 37 5.86 5.42 9.05
CA ILE A 37 6.70 6.57 9.39
C ILE A 37 6.29 7.15 10.76
N ALA A 38 4.99 7.36 10.98
CA ALA A 38 4.48 7.87 12.26
C ALA A 38 4.90 6.95 13.43
N TRP A 39 4.74 5.64 13.26
CA TRP A 39 5.23 4.66 14.21
C TRP A 39 6.74 4.77 14.42
N GLY A 40 7.53 4.83 13.35
CA GLY A 40 8.99 4.95 13.45
C GLY A 40 9.46 6.21 14.19
N ILE A 41 8.76 7.35 14.00
CA ILE A 41 9.02 8.59 14.74
C ILE A 41 8.70 8.40 16.23
N ILE A 42 7.52 7.87 16.56
CA ILE A 42 7.12 7.62 17.96
C ILE A 42 8.15 6.71 18.64
N THR A 43 8.57 5.65 17.97
CA THR A 43 9.59 4.72 18.48
C THR A 43 10.93 5.40 18.68
N ALA A 44 11.42 6.17 17.71
CA ALA A 44 12.71 6.86 17.82
C ALA A 44 12.75 7.90 18.95
N PHE A 45 11.62 8.54 19.26
CA PHE A 45 11.56 9.56 20.30
C PHE A 45 11.34 8.96 21.69
N PHE A 46 10.34 8.10 21.87
CA PHE A 46 9.76 7.88 23.21
C PHE A 46 10.18 6.60 23.91
N ILE A 47 10.78 5.62 23.22
CA ILE A 47 11.31 4.43 23.92
C ILE A 47 12.40 4.83 24.91
N GLU A 48 12.75 3.93 25.84
CA GLU A 48 13.73 4.20 26.91
C GLU A 48 15.07 4.73 26.40
N VAL A 49 15.52 4.21 25.25
CA VAL A 49 16.75 4.60 24.55
C VAL A 49 16.51 5.55 23.38
N GLY A 50 15.31 6.13 23.30
CA GLY A 50 14.92 7.11 22.30
C GLY A 50 15.51 8.49 22.57
N TRP A 51 15.27 9.43 21.66
CA TRP A 51 15.83 10.78 21.75
C TRP A 51 15.23 11.61 22.89
N THR A 52 13.96 11.40 23.21
CA THR A 52 13.25 12.04 24.32
C THR A 52 12.36 11.02 25.03
N PRO A 53 12.96 10.11 25.84
CA PRO A 53 12.24 8.97 26.42
C PRO A 53 11.01 9.40 27.23
N ASN A 54 9.90 8.69 27.03
CA ASN A 54 8.67 8.89 27.78
C ASN A 54 7.93 7.55 27.91
N ALA A 55 7.88 7.01 29.13
CA ALA A 55 7.32 5.68 29.39
C ALA A 55 5.85 5.56 28.97
N ASP A 56 5.04 6.60 29.21
CA ASP A 56 3.61 6.59 28.87
C ASP A 56 3.40 6.57 27.35
N LEU A 57 4.13 7.42 26.60
CA LEU A 57 4.04 7.46 25.14
C LEU A 57 4.68 6.25 24.47
N ALA A 58 5.71 5.64 25.07
CA ALA A 58 6.33 4.42 24.57
C ALA A 58 5.34 3.25 24.48
N THR A 59 4.30 3.23 25.33
CA THR A 59 3.26 2.19 25.30
C THR A 59 2.50 2.12 23.97
N ILE A 60 2.54 3.17 23.14
CA ILE A 60 1.88 3.22 21.82
C ILE A 60 2.65 2.38 20.79
N VAL A 61 3.96 2.19 20.96
CA VAL A 61 4.85 1.56 19.98
C VAL A 61 4.41 0.14 19.65
N PHE A 62 4.22 -0.69 20.68
CA PHE A 62 3.91 -2.11 20.50
C PHE A 62 2.53 -2.34 19.85
N PRO A 63 1.40 -1.80 20.36
CA PRO A 63 0.09 -2.00 19.74
C PRO A 63 0.02 -1.50 18.29
N THR A 64 0.81 -0.48 17.95
CA THR A 64 0.83 0.08 16.61
C THR A 64 1.48 -0.88 15.61
N ILE A 65 2.70 -1.36 15.86
CA ILE A 65 3.37 -2.31 14.93
C ILE A 65 2.70 -3.68 14.94
N HIS A 66 2.18 -4.11 16.08
CA HIS A 66 1.69 -5.46 16.25
C HIS A 66 0.23 -5.62 15.79
N TYR A 67 -0.65 -4.64 16.04
CA TYR A 67 -2.04 -4.68 15.61
C TYR A 67 -2.34 -3.73 14.46
N LEU A 68 -2.11 -2.43 14.64
CA LEU A 68 -2.60 -1.41 13.70
C LEU A 68 -2.01 -1.59 12.30
N LEU A 69 -0.69 -1.74 12.17
CA LEU A 69 -0.04 -1.81 10.86
C LEU A 69 -0.43 -3.07 10.05
N PRO A 70 -0.42 -4.30 10.61
CA PRO A 70 -0.90 -5.48 9.89
C PRO A 70 -2.38 -5.38 9.49
N ILE A 71 -3.24 -4.82 10.37
CA ILE A 71 -4.66 -4.62 10.07
C ILE A 71 -4.86 -3.64 8.92
N LEU A 72 -4.14 -2.51 8.92
CA LEU A 72 -4.19 -1.53 7.83
C LEU A 72 -3.74 -2.13 6.49
N ILE A 73 -2.69 -2.95 6.49
CA ILE A 73 -2.22 -3.64 5.29
C ILE A 73 -3.26 -4.66 4.80
N ALA A 74 -3.86 -5.43 5.71
CA ALA A 74 -4.90 -6.38 5.36
C ALA A 74 -6.13 -5.66 4.77
N TYR A 75 -6.56 -4.56 5.39
CA TYR A 75 -7.66 -3.73 4.92
C TYR A 75 -7.39 -3.20 3.52
N THR A 76 -6.23 -2.56 3.31
CA THR A 76 -5.86 -1.99 2.01
C THR A 76 -5.78 -3.06 0.94
N GLY A 77 -5.16 -4.20 1.21
CA GLY A 77 -5.06 -5.30 0.25
C GLY A 77 -6.39 -5.97 -0.08
N GLY A 78 -7.25 -6.14 0.93
CA GLY A 78 -8.61 -6.64 0.71
C GLY A 78 -9.45 -5.66 -0.10
N ASN A 79 -9.28 -4.36 0.16
CA ASN A 79 -9.98 -3.28 -0.54
C ASN A 79 -9.60 -3.18 -2.01
N ILE A 80 -8.32 -3.39 -2.35
CA ILE A 80 -7.84 -3.43 -3.74
C ILE A 80 -8.53 -4.55 -4.54
N VAL A 81 -8.85 -5.68 -3.90
CA VAL A 81 -9.42 -6.85 -4.59
C VAL A 81 -10.95 -6.80 -4.64
N TYR A 82 -11.61 -6.41 -3.54
CA TYR A 82 -13.07 -6.47 -3.43
C TYR A 82 -13.69 -5.34 -2.61
N GLY A 83 -13.12 -4.14 -2.72
CA GLY A 83 -13.65 -2.93 -2.11
C GLY A 83 -13.75 -3.01 -0.58
N ILE A 84 -14.57 -2.14 0.00
CA ILE A 84 -14.72 -2.02 1.47
C ILE A 84 -15.02 -3.37 2.12
N ARG A 85 -15.85 -4.22 1.47
CA ARG A 85 -16.19 -5.55 1.99
C ARG A 85 -14.98 -6.45 2.10
N GLY A 86 -14.17 -6.52 1.04
CA GLY A 86 -12.90 -7.26 1.06
C GLY A 86 -11.97 -6.75 2.16
N GLY A 87 -11.87 -5.42 2.33
CA GLY A 87 -11.03 -4.81 3.36
C GLY A 87 -11.46 -5.13 4.80
N VAL A 88 -12.76 -5.02 5.10
CA VAL A 88 -13.30 -5.32 6.43
C VAL A 88 -13.11 -6.80 6.77
N VAL A 89 -13.44 -7.70 5.85
CA VAL A 89 -13.32 -9.15 6.09
C VAL A 89 -11.85 -9.56 6.21
N ALA A 90 -10.94 -8.97 5.42
CA ALA A 90 -9.50 -9.18 5.57
C ALA A 90 -8.97 -8.72 6.93
N SER A 91 -9.47 -7.59 7.44
CA SER A 91 -9.10 -7.04 8.76
C SER A 91 -9.50 -7.99 9.89
N ILE A 92 -10.70 -8.55 9.81
CA ILE A 92 -11.18 -9.56 10.77
C ILE A 92 -10.30 -10.82 10.69
N GLY A 93 -10.02 -11.28 9.48
CA GLY A 93 -9.19 -12.46 9.26
C GLY A 93 -7.75 -12.33 9.80
N VAL A 94 -7.09 -11.19 9.55
CA VAL A 94 -5.72 -10.96 10.05
C VAL A 94 -5.68 -10.82 11.56
N MET A 95 -6.72 -10.27 12.20
CA MET A 95 -6.81 -10.25 13.66
C MET A 95 -6.71 -11.68 14.24
N GLY A 96 -7.37 -12.64 13.60
CA GLY A 96 -7.23 -14.05 13.93
C GLY A 96 -5.78 -14.51 13.83
N ALA A 97 -5.09 -14.18 12.74
CA ALA A 97 -3.68 -14.54 12.54
C ALA A 97 -2.77 -13.95 13.61
N ILE A 98 -2.95 -12.67 13.98
CA ILE A 98 -2.17 -12.01 15.04
C ILE A 98 -2.32 -12.78 16.36
N VAL A 99 -3.56 -12.90 16.87
CA VAL A 99 -3.82 -13.53 18.17
C VAL A 99 -3.46 -15.02 18.16
N GLY A 100 -3.66 -15.71 17.04
CA GLY A 100 -3.24 -17.10 16.88
C GLY A 100 -1.72 -17.25 16.94
N SER A 101 -0.98 -16.30 16.38
CA SER A 101 0.49 -16.25 16.48
C SER A 101 0.94 -16.04 17.91
N ASP A 102 0.31 -15.09 18.61
CA ASP A 102 0.63 -14.79 20.00
C ASP A 102 0.44 -16.02 20.88
N LEU A 103 -0.66 -16.74 20.69
CA LEU A 103 -0.90 -17.99 21.42
C LEU A 103 0.21 -19.04 21.17
N LEU A 104 0.72 -19.14 19.94
CA LEU A 104 1.81 -20.08 19.63
C LEU A 104 3.12 -19.66 20.29
N VAL A 105 3.43 -18.36 20.28
CA VAL A 105 4.61 -17.78 20.93
C VAL A 105 4.52 -17.95 22.45
N ASP A 106 3.38 -17.64 23.06
CA ASP A 106 3.15 -17.81 24.50
C ASP A 106 3.32 -19.27 24.93
N LYS A 107 2.77 -20.21 24.14
CA LYS A 107 2.96 -21.65 24.39
C LYS A 107 4.42 -22.06 24.29
N PHE A 108 5.16 -21.54 23.32
CA PHE A 108 6.59 -21.80 23.22
C PHE A 108 7.36 -21.23 24.42
N ASN A 109 7.11 -19.97 24.78
CA ASN A 109 7.78 -19.29 25.89
C ASN A 109 7.51 -19.99 27.23
N ALA A 110 6.31 -20.56 27.42
CA ALA A 110 5.97 -21.35 28.60
C ALA A 110 6.75 -22.69 28.70
N THR A 111 7.40 -23.15 27.62
CA THR A 111 8.26 -24.35 27.64
C THR A 111 9.71 -24.05 27.97
N LEU A 112 10.12 -22.78 27.98
CA LEU A 112 11.49 -22.39 28.28
C LEU A 112 11.77 -22.47 29.79
N PRO A 113 13.01 -22.83 30.19
CA PRO A 113 13.45 -22.73 31.58
C PRO A 113 13.27 -21.32 32.16
N GLU A 114 13.04 -21.22 33.46
CA GLU A 114 12.99 -19.92 34.15
C GLU A 114 14.32 -19.17 33.98
N GLY A 115 14.26 -17.98 33.41
CA GLY A 115 15.42 -17.11 33.16
C GLY A 115 15.86 -17.04 31.70
N ASP A 116 15.34 -17.90 30.83
CA ASP A 116 15.62 -17.81 29.39
C ASP A 116 14.80 -16.71 28.72
N SER A 117 15.43 -16.02 27.77
CA SER A 117 14.78 -15.00 26.95
C SER A 117 13.72 -15.64 26.04
N GLY A 118 12.45 -15.32 26.27
CA GLY A 118 11.35 -15.76 25.40
C GLY A 118 11.47 -15.22 23.97
N LEU A 119 10.82 -15.89 23.03
CA LEU A 119 10.58 -15.37 21.70
C LEU A 119 9.69 -14.12 21.77
N GLY A 120 10.09 -13.08 21.05
CA GLY A 120 9.24 -11.92 20.81
C GLY A 120 8.05 -12.28 19.92
N TYR A 121 6.95 -11.54 20.08
CA TYR A 121 5.77 -11.71 19.24
C TYR A 121 6.08 -11.47 17.76
N VAL A 122 5.44 -12.24 16.89
CA VAL A 122 5.57 -12.10 15.43
C VAL A 122 4.57 -11.06 14.94
N HIS A 123 5.06 -9.99 14.34
CA HIS A 123 4.19 -8.99 13.72
C HIS A 123 3.66 -9.54 12.40
N MET A 124 2.35 -9.78 12.30
CA MET A 124 1.73 -10.54 11.20
C MET A 124 1.59 -9.78 9.87
N PHE A 125 2.66 -9.15 9.39
CA PHE A 125 2.72 -8.51 8.07
C PHE A 125 2.54 -9.52 6.92
N ILE A 126 3.24 -10.66 6.95
CA ILE A 126 2.98 -11.75 5.98
C ILE A 126 1.58 -12.31 6.16
N GLY A 127 1.14 -12.49 7.41
CA GLY A 127 -0.23 -12.90 7.71
C GLY A 127 -1.26 -12.00 7.02
N ALA A 128 -1.06 -10.68 7.09
CA ALA A 128 -1.87 -9.68 6.39
C ALA A 128 -1.80 -9.83 4.86
N MET A 129 -0.60 -10.03 4.30
CA MET A 129 -0.38 -10.21 2.86
C MET A 129 -1.03 -11.49 2.30
N ILE A 130 -1.15 -12.53 3.11
CA ILE A 130 -1.86 -13.77 2.75
C ILE A 130 -3.37 -13.60 2.95
N MET A 131 -3.78 -13.04 4.10
CA MET A 131 -5.19 -12.91 4.46
C MET A 131 -5.94 -11.93 3.57
N ALA A 132 -5.31 -10.84 3.14
CA ALA A 132 -5.95 -9.85 2.27
C ALA A 132 -6.55 -10.44 0.98
N PRO A 133 -5.76 -11.08 0.08
CA PRO A 133 -6.31 -11.67 -1.12
C PRO A 133 -7.22 -12.87 -0.80
N LEU A 134 -6.87 -13.70 0.17
CA LEU A 134 -7.68 -14.86 0.56
C LEU A 134 -9.09 -14.42 0.97
N ALA A 135 -9.18 -13.45 1.87
CA ALA A 135 -10.45 -12.91 2.37
C ALA A 135 -11.26 -12.25 1.25
N ALA A 136 -10.62 -11.40 0.44
CA ALA A 136 -11.34 -10.66 -0.59
C ALA A 136 -11.81 -11.55 -1.75
N TYR A 137 -10.99 -12.51 -2.22
CA TYR A 137 -11.41 -13.44 -3.27
C TYR A 137 -12.51 -14.40 -2.80
N THR A 138 -12.39 -14.92 -1.58
CA THR A 138 -13.42 -15.81 -1.03
C THR A 138 -14.71 -15.07 -0.72
N MET A 139 -14.64 -13.82 -0.27
CA MET A 139 -15.80 -12.95 -0.09
C MET A 139 -16.49 -12.65 -1.43
N LYS A 140 -15.72 -12.33 -2.47
CA LYS A 140 -16.25 -12.13 -3.82
C LYS A 140 -16.93 -13.39 -4.35
N TRP A 141 -16.31 -14.54 -4.15
CA TRP A 141 -16.91 -15.82 -4.52
C TRP A 141 -18.22 -16.07 -3.77
N LEU A 142 -18.25 -15.78 -2.46
CA LEU A 142 -19.45 -15.94 -1.65
C LEU A 142 -20.58 -15.06 -2.16
N ASP A 143 -20.33 -13.77 -2.43
CA ASP A 143 -21.37 -12.85 -2.91
C ASP A 143 -21.93 -13.26 -4.28
N ASN A 144 -21.09 -13.76 -5.18
CA ASN A 144 -21.53 -14.26 -6.50
C ASN A 144 -22.53 -15.42 -6.39
N LEU A 145 -22.56 -16.18 -5.28
CA LEU A 145 -23.53 -17.27 -5.10
C LEU A 145 -24.97 -16.76 -4.91
N TRP A 146 -25.14 -15.51 -4.45
CA TRP A 146 -26.41 -14.90 -4.10
C TRP A 146 -26.81 -13.75 -5.05
N GLU A 147 -25.93 -13.40 -5.99
CA GLU A 147 -26.18 -12.37 -7.00
C GLU A 147 -27.47 -12.67 -7.80
N GLY A 148 -28.35 -11.67 -7.90
CA GLY A 148 -29.65 -11.80 -8.57
C GLY A 148 -30.69 -12.67 -7.86
N LYS A 149 -30.36 -13.26 -6.70
CA LYS A 149 -31.28 -14.11 -5.91
C LYS A 149 -31.89 -13.39 -4.70
N ILE A 150 -31.34 -12.25 -4.32
CA ILE A 150 -31.79 -11.49 -3.15
C ILE A 150 -32.93 -10.55 -3.57
N ARG A 151 -34.00 -10.51 -2.77
CA ARG A 151 -35.10 -9.58 -2.99
C ARG A 151 -34.63 -8.15 -2.75
N ALA A 152 -35.07 -7.23 -3.61
CA ALA A 152 -34.82 -5.79 -3.45
C ALA A 152 -35.20 -5.33 -2.03
N GLY A 153 -34.33 -4.55 -1.39
CA GLY A 153 -34.47 -4.08 0.00
C GLY A 153 -33.83 -4.98 1.06
N PHE A 154 -33.57 -6.26 0.78
CA PHE A 154 -32.84 -7.17 1.68
C PHE A 154 -31.34 -7.26 1.41
N GLU A 155 -30.88 -6.72 0.27
CA GLU A 155 -29.48 -6.80 -0.19
C GLU A 155 -28.49 -6.31 0.85
N MET A 156 -28.74 -5.14 1.47
CA MET A 156 -27.85 -4.60 2.50
C MET A 156 -27.75 -5.52 3.73
N LEU A 157 -28.87 -6.11 4.15
CA LEU A 157 -28.91 -7.01 5.29
C LEU A 157 -28.12 -8.28 4.98
N VAL A 158 -28.40 -8.92 3.84
CA VAL A 158 -27.66 -10.11 3.40
C VAL A 158 -26.18 -9.81 3.26
N ASN A 159 -25.82 -8.65 2.70
CA ASN A 159 -24.44 -8.25 2.51
C ASN A 159 -23.67 -8.04 3.83
N MET A 160 -24.31 -7.42 4.83
CA MET A 160 -23.71 -7.22 6.15
C MET A 160 -23.58 -8.54 6.92
N PHE A 161 -24.63 -9.37 6.93
CA PHE A 161 -24.62 -10.66 7.62
C PHE A 161 -23.68 -11.67 6.96
N SER A 162 -23.64 -11.75 5.63
CA SER A 162 -22.74 -12.66 4.93
C SER A 162 -21.27 -12.29 5.16
N ALA A 163 -20.94 -10.99 5.12
CA ALA A 163 -19.60 -10.51 5.44
C ALA A 163 -19.22 -10.78 6.90
N GLY A 164 -20.15 -10.61 7.85
CA GLY A 164 -19.93 -10.91 9.26
C GLY A 164 -19.69 -12.41 9.51
N ILE A 165 -20.55 -13.28 8.97
CA ILE A 165 -20.42 -14.74 9.10
C ILE A 165 -19.13 -15.22 8.43
N TRP A 166 -18.82 -14.70 7.24
CA TRP A 166 -17.60 -15.08 6.54
C TRP A 166 -16.35 -14.54 7.23
N GLY A 167 -16.40 -13.34 7.80
CA GLY A 167 -15.38 -12.80 8.70
C GLY A 167 -15.14 -13.71 9.90
N PHE A 168 -16.20 -14.26 10.52
CA PHE A 168 -16.07 -15.25 11.59
C PHE A 168 -15.40 -16.56 11.12
N VAL A 169 -15.65 -17.02 9.89
CA VAL A 169 -14.90 -18.18 9.36
C VAL A 169 -13.44 -17.82 9.16
N LEU A 170 -13.16 -16.65 8.58
CA LEU A 170 -11.81 -16.22 8.26
C LEU A 170 -10.97 -15.84 9.47
N ILE A 171 -11.56 -15.39 10.58
CA ILE A 171 -10.81 -15.19 11.83
C ILE A 171 -10.31 -16.53 12.39
N VAL A 172 -11.12 -17.60 12.29
CA VAL A 172 -10.69 -18.95 12.69
C VAL A 172 -9.61 -19.49 11.76
N ILE A 173 -9.73 -19.25 10.45
CA ILE A 173 -8.70 -19.60 9.46
C ILE A 173 -7.39 -18.83 9.73
N GLY A 174 -7.50 -17.54 10.05
CA GLY A 174 -6.37 -16.72 10.48
C GLY A 174 -5.70 -17.32 11.71
N PHE A 175 -6.50 -17.62 12.73
CA PHE A 175 -6.05 -18.07 14.04
C PHE A 175 -5.32 -19.41 14.04
N TYR A 176 -5.80 -20.39 13.27
CA TYR A 176 -5.19 -21.71 13.28
C TYR A 176 -4.27 -21.91 12.05
N PRO A 177 -4.77 -22.10 10.81
CA PRO A 177 -3.93 -22.34 9.65
C PRO A 177 -2.86 -21.27 9.39
N ILE A 178 -3.23 -19.98 9.39
CA ILE A 178 -2.30 -18.93 8.97
C ILE A 178 -1.27 -18.64 10.04
N ALA A 179 -1.68 -18.59 11.31
CA ALA A 179 -0.75 -18.49 12.43
C ALA A 179 0.28 -19.62 12.42
N TRP A 180 -0.19 -20.87 12.29
CA TRP A 180 0.70 -22.03 12.22
C TRP A 180 1.64 -21.95 11.02
N LEU A 181 1.12 -21.59 9.84
CA LEU A 181 1.92 -21.48 8.61
C LEU A 181 3.05 -20.46 8.75
N VAL A 182 2.74 -19.24 9.22
CA VAL A 182 3.73 -18.16 9.32
C VAL A 182 4.79 -18.51 10.38
N ASN A 183 4.39 -19.01 11.55
CA ASN A 183 5.35 -19.45 12.59
C ASN A 183 6.19 -20.66 12.15
N GLY A 184 5.61 -21.57 11.35
CA GLY A 184 6.34 -22.67 10.74
C GLY A 184 7.43 -22.17 9.79
N ILE A 185 7.11 -21.19 8.93
CA ILE A 185 8.11 -20.53 8.06
C ILE A 185 9.22 -19.90 8.90
N MET A 186 8.89 -19.21 10.00
CA MET A 186 9.87 -18.62 10.90
C MET A 186 10.84 -19.65 11.48
N THR A 187 10.32 -20.80 11.91
CA THR A 187 11.13 -21.90 12.46
C THR A 187 12.10 -22.44 11.40
N VAL A 188 11.62 -22.64 10.16
CA VAL A 188 12.47 -23.10 9.06
C VAL A 188 13.57 -22.10 8.73
N LEU A 189 13.25 -20.81 8.67
CA LEU A 189 14.23 -19.75 8.41
C LEU A 189 15.28 -19.68 9.54
N GLY A 190 14.85 -19.76 10.80
CA GLY A 190 15.76 -19.82 11.96
C GLY A 190 16.73 -20.99 11.86
N ASN A 191 16.22 -22.20 11.60
CA ASN A 191 17.05 -23.40 11.45
C ASN A 191 18.06 -23.27 10.29
N ALA A 192 17.64 -22.65 9.17
CA ALA A 192 18.52 -22.43 8.04
C ALA A 192 19.65 -21.42 8.35
N VAL A 193 19.35 -20.36 9.13
CA VAL A 193 20.38 -19.43 9.61
C VAL A 193 21.31 -20.13 10.59
N ASN A 194 20.80 -20.92 11.53
CA ASN A 194 21.63 -21.68 12.48
C ASN A 194 22.62 -22.59 11.74
N TRP A 195 22.15 -23.34 10.74
CA TRP A 195 23.00 -24.19 9.91
C TRP A 195 24.10 -23.41 9.17
N LEU A 196 23.79 -22.21 8.65
CA LEU A 196 24.79 -21.35 7.99
C LEU A 196 25.85 -20.81 8.97
N VAL A 197 25.45 -20.55 10.22
CA VAL A 197 26.37 -20.13 11.29
C VAL A 197 27.30 -21.29 11.67
N GLU A 198 26.75 -22.49 11.90
CA GLU A 198 27.53 -23.69 12.25
C GLU A 198 28.52 -24.10 11.14
N THR A 199 28.18 -23.84 9.87
CA THR A 199 29.04 -24.16 8.71
C THR A 199 30.02 -23.04 8.33
N ASN A 200 30.14 -21.96 9.12
CA ASN A 200 30.98 -20.80 8.86
C ASN A 200 30.70 -20.09 7.52
N LEU A 201 29.49 -20.21 6.98
CA LEU A 201 29.05 -19.56 5.74
C LEU A 201 28.34 -18.23 6.02
N LEU A 202 28.90 -17.44 6.95
CA LEU A 202 28.26 -16.24 7.49
C LEU A 202 27.77 -15.25 6.43
N PRO A 203 28.52 -14.91 5.35
CA PRO A 203 28.01 -13.99 4.35
C PRO A 203 26.69 -14.44 3.71
N LEU A 204 26.51 -15.76 3.50
CA LEU A 204 25.31 -16.32 2.86
C LEU A 204 24.07 -16.19 3.75
N THR A 205 24.21 -15.94 5.06
CA THR A 205 23.06 -15.68 5.94
C THR A 205 22.22 -14.50 5.44
N SER A 206 22.85 -13.52 4.77
CA SER A 206 22.18 -12.36 4.19
C SER A 206 21.12 -12.72 3.15
N ILE A 207 21.24 -13.87 2.47
CA ILE A 207 20.23 -14.38 1.52
C ILE A 207 18.91 -14.69 2.24
N ILE A 208 18.98 -15.03 3.53
CA ILE A 208 17.82 -15.37 4.36
C ILE A 208 17.40 -14.18 5.21
N ILE A 209 18.35 -13.55 5.89
CA ILE A 209 18.11 -12.47 6.86
C ILE A 209 17.51 -11.24 6.19
N GLU A 210 18.04 -10.78 5.06
CA GLU A 210 17.56 -9.53 4.44
C GLU A 210 16.12 -9.64 3.90
N PRO A 211 15.73 -10.71 3.19
CA PRO A 211 14.31 -10.92 2.88
C PRO A 211 13.45 -11.07 4.13
N ALA A 212 13.90 -11.84 5.13
CA ALA A 212 13.14 -12.03 6.36
C ALA A 212 12.85 -10.70 7.06
N LYS A 213 13.86 -9.83 7.21
CA LYS A 213 13.71 -8.47 7.73
C LYS A 213 12.63 -7.70 6.98
N VAL A 214 12.75 -7.63 5.65
CA VAL A 214 11.79 -6.89 4.81
C VAL A 214 10.36 -7.39 4.98
N PHE A 215 10.16 -8.69 5.23
CA PHE A 215 8.86 -9.27 5.51
C PHE A 215 8.47 -9.30 7.00
N PHE A 216 9.21 -8.59 7.87
CA PHE A 216 9.00 -8.53 9.32
C PHE A 216 9.07 -9.90 10.02
N LEU A 217 9.93 -10.77 9.48
CA LEU A 217 10.24 -12.10 9.98
C LEU A 217 11.57 -12.15 10.75
N ASN A 218 12.08 -11.01 11.19
CA ASN A 218 13.38 -10.92 11.85
C ASN A 218 13.34 -11.37 13.32
N ASN A 219 12.21 -11.21 14.02
CA ASN A 219 12.12 -11.52 15.46
C ASN A 219 12.56 -12.95 15.82
N ALA A 220 12.17 -13.98 15.05
CA ALA A 220 12.59 -15.36 15.34
C ALA A 220 14.05 -15.63 14.96
N ILE A 221 14.60 -14.94 13.96
CA ILE A 221 16.01 -15.09 13.60
C ILE A 221 16.87 -14.43 14.69
N ASN A 222 16.50 -13.22 15.11
CA ASN A 222 17.23 -12.46 16.12
C ASN A 222 17.19 -13.13 17.50
N HIS A 223 16.00 -13.33 18.05
CA HIS A 223 15.82 -13.84 19.42
C HIS A 223 15.91 -15.37 19.49
N GLY A 224 15.55 -16.09 18.43
CA GLY A 224 15.57 -17.54 18.42
C GLY A 224 16.93 -18.15 18.07
N VAL A 225 17.80 -17.42 17.36
CA VAL A 225 19.07 -17.98 16.86
C VAL A 225 20.26 -17.06 17.13
N LEU A 226 20.27 -15.84 16.59
CA LEU A 226 21.46 -14.98 16.61
C LEU A 226 21.85 -14.51 18.01
N THR A 227 20.86 -14.10 18.83
CA THR A 227 21.12 -13.59 20.18
C THR A 227 21.62 -14.69 21.11
N PRO A 228 20.97 -15.87 21.24
CA PRO A 228 21.48 -16.95 22.08
C PRO A 228 22.89 -17.42 21.69
N LEU A 229 23.13 -17.65 20.40
CA LEU A 229 24.46 -18.04 19.90
C LEU A 229 25.50 -16.95 20.12
N GLY A 230 25.12 -15.68 19.92
CA GLY A 230 26.00 -14.55 20.16
C GLY A 230 26.37 -14.39 21.62
N LEU A 231 25.42 -14.60 22.55
CA LEU A 231 25.68 -14.57 23.99
C LEU A 231 26.60 -15.71 24.43
N GLN A 232 26.45 -16.91 23.84
CA GLN A 232 27.39 -18.01 24.06
C GLN A 232 28.80 -17.64 23.58
N GLN A 233 28.93 -17.06 22.38
CA GLN A 233 30.22 -16.60 21.87
C GLN A 233 30.84 -15.49 22.73
N VAL A 234 30.04 -14.54 23.24
CA VAL A 234 30.54 -13.49 24.14
C VAL A 234 31.09 -14.07 25.43
N ALA A 235 30.50 -15.15 25.95
CA ALA A 235 30.99 -15.78 27.17
C ALA A 235 32.41 -16.34 27.01
N ASP A 236 32.76 -16.81 25.82
CA ASP A 236 34.06 -17.40 25.52
C ASP A 236 35.06 -16.38 24.93
N ASP A 237 34.61 -15.55 23.98
CA ASP A 237 35.44 -14.67 23.15
C ASP A 237 35.31 -13.17 23.50
N GLY A 238 34.37 -12.80 24.39
CA GLY A 238 34.12 -11.42 24.82
C GLY A 238 33.28 -10.56 23.85
N SER A 239 33.09 -11.02 22.62
CA SER A 239 32.24 -10.38 21.60
C SER A 239 31.71 -11.37 20.57
N SER A 240 30.74 -10.94 19.76
CA SER A 240 30.20 -11.76 18.67
C SER A 240 29.92 -10.95 17.42
N ILE A 241 30.26 -11.52 16.26
CA ILE A 241 29.85 -11.02 14.94
C ILE A 241 28.35 -11.19 14.70
N LEU A 242 27.70 -12.15 15.36
CA LEU A 242 26.29 -12.49 15.13
C LEU A 242 25.35 -11.32 15.44
N PHE A 243 25.74 -10.44 16.36
CA PHE A 243 24.98 -9.23 16.67
C PHE A 243 24.98 -8.19 15.53
N LEU A 244 25.92 -8.26 14.59
CA LEU A 244 25.97 -7.36 13.42
C LEU A 244 25.15 -7.86 12.23
N LEU A 245 24.80 -9.16 12.19
CA LEU A 245 24.11 -9.76 11.05
C LEU A 245 22.75 -9.10 10.78
N GLU A 246 22.06 -8.66 11.83
CA GLU A 246 20.80 -7.94 11.72
C GLU A 246 20.93 -6.44 11.99
N ALA A 247 21.75 -6.07 12.97
CA ALA A 247 21.86 -4.70 13.48
C ALA A 247 22.63 -3.76 12.55
N ASN A 248 23.35 -4.25 11.53
CA ASN A 248 24.07 -3.37 10.61
C ASN A 248 23.08 -2.43 9.88
N PRO A 249 23.17 -1.09 10.08
CA PRO A 249 22.25 -0.15 9.44
C PRO A 249 22.63 0.16 7.98
N GLY A 250 23.76 -0.34 7.50
CA GLY A 250 24.32 -0.11 6.17
C GLY A 250 23.37 -0.43 5.01
N PRO A 251 22.77 -1.64 4.92
CA PRO A 251 21.87 -1.98 3.82
C PRO A 251 20.66 -1.03 3.74
N GLY A 252 20.03 -0.76 4.90
CA GLY A 252 18.86 0.13 4.99
C GLY A 252 19.18 1.55 4.52
N VAL A 253 20.26 2.15 5.03
CA VAL A 253 20.62 3.53 4.67
C VAL A 253 21.05 3.64 3.22
N GLY A 254 21.75 2.63 2.68
CA GLY A 254 22.12 2.58 1.27
C GLY A 254 20.90 2.57 0.34
N LEU A 255 19.88 1.80 0.69
CA LEU A 255 18.60 1.76 -0.04
C LEU A 255 17.90 3.12 0.00
N LEU A 256 17.78 3.71 1.20
CA LEU A 256 17.08 4.96 1.39
C LEU A 256 17.77 6.13 0.70
N LEU A 257 19.10 6.19 0.73
CA LEU A 257 19.88 7.16 -0.04
C LEU A 257 19.65 7.02 -1.55
N ALA A 258 19.52 5.79 -2.06
CA ALA A 258 19.18 5.57 -3.47
C ALA A 258 17.80 6.15 -3.80
N PHE A 259 16.81 6.02 -2.90
CA PHE A 259 15.51 6.67 -3.08
C PHE A 259 15.54 8.19 -2.92
N THR A 260 16.37 8.74 -2.03
CA THR A 260 16.56 10.19 -1.89
C THR A 260 17.01 10.83 -3.20
N PHE A 261 17.98 10.22 -3.88
CA PHE A 261 18.56 10.78 -5.11
C PHE A 261 17.82 10.35 -6.38
N PHE A 262 17.32 9.11 -6.44
CA PHE A 262 16.80 8.49 -7.68
C PHE A 262 15.37 7.96 -7.57
N GLY A 263 14.75 8.03 -6.39
CA GLY A 263 13.34 7.70 -6.21
C GLY A 263 12.41 8.67 -6.95
N LEU A 264 11.12 8.36 -6.94
CA LEU A 264 10.07 9.16 -7.56
C LEU A 264 8.95 9.45 -6.56
N GLY A 265 8.23 10.55 -6.76
CA GLY A 265 7.04 10.93 -5.99
C GLY A 265 7.22 10.93 -4.48
N ALA A 266 6.23 10.41 -3.76
CA ALA A 266 6.19 10.35 -2.30
C ALA A 266 7.35 9.54 -1.69
N ALA A 267 7.83 8.49 -2.36
CA ALA A 267 8.96 7.70 -1.89
C ALA A 267 10.26 8.52 -1.88
N ARG A 268 10.49 9.37 -2.89
CA ARG A 268 11.65 10.29 -2.88
C ARG A 268 11.56 11.31 -1.75
N ALA A 269 10.37 11.89 -1.55
CA ALA A 269 10.16 12.93 -0.55
C ALA A 269 10.33 12.42 0.89
N SER A 270 9.91 11.18 1.17
CA SER A 270 9.95 10.58 2.51
C SER A 270 11.28 9.88 2.85
N ALA A 271 12.04 9.42 1.86
CA ALA A 271 13.26 8.64 2.08
C ALA A 271 14.33 9.31 2.98
N PRO A 272 14.61 10.64 2.89
CA PRO A 272 15.57 11.28 3.79
C PRO A 272 15.18 11.19 5.27
N GLY A 273 13.89 11.41 5.58
CA GLY A 273 13.38 11.30 6.95
C GLY A 273 13.46 9.86 7.46
N ALA A 274 13.08 8.90 6.62
CA ALA A 274 13.24 7.48 6.90
C ALA A 274 14.71 7.10 7.18
N ALA A 275 15.67 7.67 6.44
CA ALA A 275 17.10 7.37 6.60
C ALA A 275 17.61 7.83 7.97
N VAL A 276 17.17 9.00 8.44
CA VAL A 276 17.53 9.50 9.77
C VAL A 276 16.97 8.58 10.87
N ILE A 277 15.67 8.24 10.78
CA ILE A 277 15.00 7.39 11.77
C ILE A 277 15.63 5.99 11.81
N GLN A 278 15.93 5.41 10.65
CA GLN A 278 16.54 4.10 10.55
C GLN A 278 17.99 4.10 11.05
N PHE A 279 18.81 5.05 10.60
CA PHE A 279 20.24 5.04 10.89
C PHE A 279 20.55 5.45 12.34
N PHE A 280 19.93 6.53 12.83
CA PHE A 280 20.16 7.05 14.18
C PHE A 280 19.17 6.52 15.21
N GLY A 281 17.92 6.26 14.82
CA GLY A 281 16.92 5.66 15.70
C GLY A 281 17.01 4.13 15.75
N GLY A 282 17.66 3.49 14.78
CA GLY A 282 17.81 2.03 14.74
C GLY A 282 16.54 1.27 14.37
N ILE A 283 15.56 1.98 13.79
CA ILE A 283 14.26 1.42 13.43
C ILE A 283 14.30 0.96 11.98
N HIS A 284 14.65 -0.31 11.78
CA HIS A 284 14.88 -0.89 10.46
C HIS A 284 13.58 -1.02 9.65
N GLU A 285 12.46 -1.16 10.34
CA GLU A 285 11.13 -1.33 9.74
C GLU A 285 10.71 -0.17 8.85
N VAL A 286 11.27 1.02 9.05
CA VAL A 286 10.94 2.22 8.27
C VAL A 286 11.46 2.12 6.82
N TYR A 287 12.49 1.31 6.56
CA TYR A 287 12.98 1.11 5.18
C TYR A 287 12.32 -0.04 4.44
N PHE A 288 11.70 -1.01 5.14
CA PHE A 288 11.12 -2.21 4.54
C PHE A 288 10.08 -1.89 3.43
N PRO A 289 9.20 -0.88 3.60
CA PRO A 289 8.26 -0.49 2.54
C PRO A 289 8.94 -0.15 1.21
N TYR A 290 10.09 0.51 1.25
CA TYR A 290 10.84 0.89 0.05
C TYR A 290 11.37 -0.33 -0.70
N ALA A 291 11.78 -1.38 0.02
CA ALA A 291 12.18 -2.65 -0.57
C ALA A 291 11.00 -3.41 -1.18
N LEU A 292 9.84 -3.37 -0.52
CA LEU A 292 8.62 -4.05 -0.97
C LEU A 292 7.94 -3.34 -2.16
N MET A 293 8.11 -2.02 -2.30
CA MET A 293 7.65 -1.28 -3.48
C MET A 293 8.21 -1.84 -4.78
N LYS A 294 9.44 -2.38 -4.72
CA LYS A 294 10.13 -3.03 -5.83
C LYS A 294 10.91 -4.23 -5.30
N PRO A 295 10.32 -5.44 -5.28
CA PRO A 295 10.95 -6.63 -4.68
C PRO A 295 12.36 -6.96 -5.20
N MET A 296 12.72 -6.52 -6.41
CA MET A 296 14.08 -6.63 -6.93
C MET A 296 15.14 -5.91 -6.06
N LEU A 297 14.74 -4.88 -5.30
CA LEU A 297 15.62 -4.16 -4.37
C LEU A 297 16.04 -5.03 -3.18
N ILE A 298 15.35 -6.14 -2.91
CA ILE A 298 15.82 -7.14 -1.93
C ILE A 298 17.19 -7.70 -2.34
N LEU A 299 17.49 -7.81 -3.64
CA LEU A 299 18.82 -8.22 -4.10
C LEU A 299 19.90 -7.19 -3.72
N ALA A 300 19.56 -5.90 -3.68
CA ALA A 300 20.48 -4.85 -3.25
C ALA A 300 20.74 -4.91 -1.74
N LEU A 301 19.71 -5.24 -0.95
CA LEU A 301 19.85 -5.49 0.49
C LEU A 301 20.72 -6.72 0.75
N ILE A 302 20.46 -7.84 0.06
CA ILE A 302 21.28 -9.05 0.15
C ILE A 302 22.75 -8.72 -0.17
N ALA A 303 23.02 -8.05 -1.29
CA ALA A 303 24.39 -7.72 -1.69
C ALA A 303 25.10 -6.83 -0.67
N GLY A 304 24.42 -5.83 -0.11
CA GLY A 304 24.98 -4.99 0.95
C GLY A 304 25.19 -5.74 2.26
N GLY A 305 24.21 -6.55 2.68
CA GLY A 305 24.31 -7.41 3.86
C GLY A 305 25.50 -8.36 3.75
N MET A 306 25.62 -9.06 2.62
CA MET A 306 26.75 -9.96 2.33
C MET A 306 28.08 -9.21 2.42
N THR A 307 28.14 -7.99 1.88
CA THR A 307 29.35 -7.15 1.91
C THR A 307 29.71 -6.81 3.35
N GLY A 308 28.77 -6.31 4.15
CA GLY A 308 29.00 -5.95 5.54
C GLY A 308 29.44 -7.14 6.40
N VAL A 309 28.74 -8.28 6.27
CA VAL A 309 29.09 -9.51 6.99
C VAL A 309 30.48 -10.01 6.57
N THR A 310 30.80 -9.98 5.28
CA THR A 310 32.13 -10.38 4.79
C THR A 310 33.23 -9.47 5.32
N THR A 311 33.02 -8.15 5.34
CA THR A 311 33.99 -7.20 5.91
C THR A 311 34.26 -7.49 7.37
N ASN A 312 33.21 -7.70 8.17
CA ASN A 312 33.36 -8.02 9.58
C ASN A 312 34.03 -9.40 9.79
N MET A 313 33.68 -10.39 8.99
CA MET A 313 34.30 -11.72 9.07
C MET A 313 35.79 -11.70 8.74
N LEU A 314 36.21 -10.95 7.70
CA LEU A 314 37.61 -10.88 7.29
C LEU A 314 38.48 -10.03 8.22
N LEU A 315 37.91 -8.97 8.81
CA LEU A 315 38.63 -8.00 9.63
C LEU A 315 38.33 -8.14 11.13
N SER A 316 37.62 -9.20 11.54
CA SER A 316 37.25 -9.49 12.93
C SER A 316 36.38 -8.41 13.61
N GLY A 317 35.43 -7.85 12.85
CA GLY A 317 34.44 -6.91 13.36
C GLY A 317 33.36 -7.62 14.20
N SER A 318 33.10 -7.12 15.41
CA SER A 318 32.16 -7.75 16.37
C SER A 318 31.54 -6.73 17.34
N LEU A 319 30.54 -7.16 18.12
CA LEU A 319 29.93 -6.36 19.19
C LEU A 319 29.98 -7.11 20.52
N ALA A 320 30.13 -6.38 21.63
CA ALA A 320 30.14 -6.96 22.98
C ALA A 320 28.75 -7.44 23.47
N ALA A 321 27.68 -6.90 22.90
CA ALA A 321 26.30 -7.26 23.21
C ALA A 321 25.37 -6.92 22.02
N PRO A 322 24.12 -7.42 21.99
CA PRO A 322 23.14 -7.01 21.00
C PRO A 322 22.94 -5.48 20.99
N ALA A 323 22.90 -4.89 19.79
CA ALA A 323 22.55 -3.47 19.64
C ALA A 323 21.02 -3.33 19.55
N ALA A 324 20.40 -2.79 20.60
CA ALA A 324 18.96 -2.57 20.69
C ALA A 324 18.63 -1.10 21.06
N PRO A 325 17.95 -0.34 20.19
CA PRO A 325 17.64 -0.64 18.79
C PRO A 325 18.92 -0.73 17.94
N GLY A 326 18.82 -1.25 16.71
CA GLY A 326 19.95 -1.42 15.78
C GLY A 326 20.55 -0.12 15.22
N SER A 327 20.56 0.96 16.01
CA SER A 327 21.04 2.27 15.59
C SER A 327 22.55 2.27 15.46
N ILE A 328 23.09 3.16 14.62
CA ILE A 328 24.54 3.37 14.57
C ILE A 328 25.08 3.75 15.96
N ILE A 329 24.29 4.45 16.79
CA ILE A 329 24.69 4.86 18.14
C ILE A 329 24.89 3.64 19.04
N ALA A 330 23.91 2.72 19.05
CA ALA A 330 24.00 1.48 19.82
C ALA A 330 25.11 0.57 19.29
N VAL A 331 25.24 0.45 17.97
CA VAL A 331 26.32 -0.29 17.31
C VAL A 331 27.69 0.28 17.70
N THR A 332 27.87 1.60 17.68
CA THR A 332 29.10 2.27 18.11
C THR A 332 29.42 1.96 19.57
N ALA A 333 28.42 2.05 20.46
CA ALA A 333 28.60 1.78 21.88
C ALA A 333 29.08 0.35 22.15
N GLN A 334 28.53 -0.64 21.43
CA GLN A 334 28.91 -2.03 21.61
C GLN A 334 30.20 -2.41 20.85
N ALA A 335 30.53 -1.72 19.76
CA ALA A 335 31.74 -1.95 18.99
C ALA A 335 32.99 -1.37 19.68
N VAL A 336 32.86 -0.19 20.30
CA VAL A 336 33.99 0.48 20.99
C VAL A 336 34.31 -0.13 22.36
N ASN A 337 33.47 -1.05 22.84
CA ASN A 337 33.70 -1.73 24.11
C ASN A 337 35.06 -2.44 24.08
N PRO A 338 35.91 -2.31 25.12
CA PRO A 338 37.19 -3.02 25.19
C PRO A 338 37.07 -4.53 25.01
N ALA A 339 35.96 -5.14 25.47
CA ALA A 339 35.67 -6.56 25.28
C ALA A 339 35.48 -6.93 23.80
N ALA A 340 35.06 -5.99 22.96
CA ALA A 340 34.93 -6.16 21.52
C ALA A 340 36.17 -5.70 20.74
N GLY A 341 37.27 -5.33 21.40
CA GLY A 341 38.50 -4.89 20.74
C GLY A 341 38.65 -3.37 20.56
N GLY A 342 37.76 -2.57 21.17
CA GLY A 342 37.94 -1.12 21.31
C GLY A 342 37.86 -0.32 20.01
N VAL A 343 38.62 0.79 19.95
CA VAL A 343 38.62 1.70 18.78
C VAL A 343 39.02 1.02 17.46
N PRO A 344 40.01 0.10 17.40
CA PRO A 344 40.29 -0.65 16.18
C PRO A 344 39.08 -1.43 15.64
N ASN A 345 38.34 -2.13 16.51
CA ASN A 345 37.12 -2.84 16.13
C ASN A 345 36.04 -1.87 15.63
N LEU A 346 35.86 -0.72 16.30
CA LEU A 346 34.91 0.30 15.85
C LEU A 346 35.18 0.75 14.40
N MET A 347 36.46 0.93 14.02
CA MET A 347 36.82 1.31 12.66
C MET A 347 36.48 0.22 11.63
N VAL A 348 36.63 -1.06 11.99
CA VAL A 348 36.20 -2.19 11.16
C VAL A 348 34.68 -2.19 10.99
N VAL A 349 33.94 -2.01 12.08
CA VAL A 349 32.47 -1.97 12.05
C VAL A 349 32.00 -0.80 11.18
N TYR A 350 32.56 0.40 11.31
CA TYR A 350 32.22 1.54 10.44
C TYR A 350 32.56 1.28 8.98
N LEU A 351 33.70 0.64 8.69
CA LEU A 351 34.03 0.24 7.33
C LEU A 351 32.99 -0.73 6.77
N SER A 352 32.53 -1.70 7.58
CA SER A 352 31.47 -2.65 7.17
C SER A 352 30.14 -1.95 6.87
N VAL A 353 29.75 -0.96 7.68
CA VAL A 353 28.53 -0.17 7.48
C VAL A 353 28.64 0.64 6.19
N LEU A 354 29.78 1.32 5.99
CA LEU A 354 30.04 2.14 4.81
C LEU A 354 30.03 1.31 3.52
N LEU A 355 30.74 0.17 3.49
CA LEU A 355 30.79 -0.71 2.33
C LEU A 355 29.42 -1.34 2.03
N SER A 356 28.71 -1.77 3.07
CA SER A 356 27.36 -2.30 2.96
C SER A 356 26.38 -1.27 2.36
N ALA A 357 26.38 -0.04 2.89
CA ALA A 357 25.60 1.07 2.36
C ALA A 357 25.96 1.42 0.92
N THR A 358 27.26 1.43 0.59
CA THR A 358 27.74 1.74 -0.75
C THR A 358 27.27 0.70 -1.76
N VAL A 359 27.38 -0.59 -1.43
CA VAL A 359 26.94 -1.67 -2.32
C VAL A 359 25.43 -1.64 -2.49
N THR A 360 24.65 -1.52 -1.41
CA THR A 360 23.18 -1.43 -1.54
C THR A 360 22.77 -0.19 -2.34
N PHE A 361 23.42 0.95 -2.13
CA PHE A 361 23.15 2.17 -2.89
C PHE A 361 23.40 1.97 -4.39
N LEU A 362 24.56 1.42 -4.77
CA LEU A 362 24.93 1.23 -6.17
C LEU A 362 24.00 0.23 -6.88
N VAL A 363 23.67 -0.89 -6.24
CA VAL A 363 22.75 -1.88 -6.81
C VAL A 363 21.33 -1.31 -6.88
N SER A 364 20.87 -0.61 -5.85
CA SER A 364 19.55 0.05 -5.85
C SER A 364 19.46 1.14 -6.91
N TRP A 365 20.50 1.96 -7.06
CA TRP A 365 20.61 2.95 -8.11
C TRP A 365 20.47 2.33 -9.50
N ALA A 366 21.18 1.23 -9.77
CA ALA A 366 21.10 0.54 -11.04
C ALA A 366 19.68 0.02 -11.31
N ILE A 367 19.04 -0.59 -10.31
CA ILE A 367 17.66 -1.10 -10.41
C ILE A 367 16.66 0.03 -10.66
N LEU A 368 16.71 1.10 -9.85
CA LEU A 368 15.81 2.26 -9.96
C LEU A 368 15.99 2.97 -11.31
N ARG A 369 17.23 3.12 -11.77
CA ARG A 369 17.52 3.75 -13.07
C ARG A 369 17.02 2.89 -14.24
N ALA A 370 17.19 1.57 -14.16
CA ALA A 370 16.74 0.65 -15.19
C ALA A 370 15.20 0.59 -15.30
N SER A 371 14.47 0.78 -14.18
CA SER A 371 13.00 0.76 -14.19
C SER A 371 12.33 2.12 -14.34
N ARG A 372 13.09 3.22 -14.23
CA ARG A 372 12.56 4.59 -14.14
C ARG A 372 11.47 4.94 -15.15
N LYS A 373 11.64 4.58 -16.43
CA LYS A 373 10.65 4.88 -17.48
C LYS A 373 9.29 4.23 -17.17
N ARG A 374 9.32 2.95 -16.80
CA ARG A 374 8.12 2.17 -16.45
C ARG A 374 7.47 2.66 -15.17
N ASP A 375 8.27 3.16 -14.23
CA ASP A 375 7.77 3.67 -12.96
C ASP A 375 7.06 5.01 -13.13
N LEU A 376 7.58 5.88 -14.00
CA LEU A 376 6.91 7.12 -14.39
C LEU A 376 5.58 6.84 -15.11
N GLU A 377 5.55 5.86 -16.01
CA GLU A 377 4.31 5.43 -16.68
C GLU A 377 3.28 4.87 -15.67
N ALA A 378 3.72 4.07 -14.71
CA ALA A 378 2.85 3.53 -13.66
C ALA A 378 2.35 4.61 -12.68
N MET A 379 3.19 5.60 -12.34
CA MET A 379 2.79 6.73 -11.49
C MET A 379 1.79 7.63 -12.19
N ALA A 380 1.97 7.94 -13.48
CA ALA A 380 0.99 8.71 -14.24
C ALA A 380 -0.40 8.04 -14.22
N ALA A 381 -0.45 6.72 -14.41
CA ALA A 381 -1.69 5.95 -14.32
C ALA A 381 -2.30 5.91 -12.89
N THR A 382 -1.50 6.11 -11.84
CA THR A 382 -1.94 6.05 -10.44
C THR A 382 -2.32 7.43 -9.90
N ASP A 383 -1.63 8.50 -10.31
CA ASP A 383 -1.97 9.89 -9.98
C ASP A 383 -3.31 10.29 -10.62
N ASP A 384 -3.60 9.79 -11.83
CA ASP A 384 -4.93 9.92 -12.44
C ASP A 384 -6.02 9.23 -11.58
N ALA A 385 -5.69 8.07 -10.99
CA ALA A 385 -6.60 7.33 -10.10
C ALA A 385 -6.73 7.95 -8.70
N PHE A 386 -5.66 8.54 -8.14
CA PHE A 386 -5.66 9.21 -6.84
C PHE A 386 -6.31 10.60 -6.90
N GLY A 387 -6.08 11.35 -7.99
CA GLY A 387 -6.81 12.57 -8.33
C GLY A 387 -8.30 12.32 -8.49
N ALA A 388 -8.69 11.20 -9.13
CA ALA A 388 -10.07 10.75 -9.18
C ALA A 388 -10.65 10.42 -7.78
N ALA A 389 -9.88 9.75 -6.92
CA ALA A 389 -10.31 9.38 -5.56
C ALA A 389 -10.46 10.57 -4.60
N ILE A 390 -9.58 11.58 -4.69
CA ILE A 390 -9.71 12.84 -3.93
C ILE A 390 -10.95 13.60 -4.39
N THR A 391 -11.18 13.70 -5.70
CA THR A 391 -12.38 14.36 -6.24
C THR A 391 -13.66 13.63 -5.80
N GLN A 392 -13.64 12.31 -5.78
CA GLN A 392 -14.75 11.49 -5.28
C GLN A 392 -15.03 11.71 -3.78
N THR A 393 -13.99 11.96 -2.99
CA THR A 393 -14.10 12.22 -1.54
C THR A 393 -14.62 13.64 -1.25
N GLU A 394 -14.19 14.64 -2.03
CA GLU A 394 -14.73 16.01 -1.94
C GLU A 394 -16.21 16.05 -2.39
N ALA A 395 -16.57 15.29 -3.42
CA ALA A 395 -17.95 15.12 -3.87
C ALA A 395 -18.86 14.44 -2.83
N ALA A 396 -18.30 13.52 -2.01
CA ALA A 396 -19.03 12.83 -0.96
C ALA A 396 -19.25 13.68 0.31
N LYS A 397 -18.39 14.67 0.59
CA LYS A 397 -18.47 15.52 1.80
C LYS A 397 -19.19 16.86 1.59
N GLY A 398 -19.52 17.24 0.36
CA GLY A 398 -20.36 18.41 0.07
C GLY A 398 -19.78 19.77 0.49
N LYS A 399 -18.53 19.82 0.96
CA LYS A 399 -17.77 21.03 1.26
C LYS A 399 -16.32 20.83 0.86
N SER A 400 -15.80 21.73 0.03
CA SER A 400 -14.37 21.95 -0.11
C SER A 400 -13.82 22.39 1.25
N SER A 401 -12.73 21.77 1.68
CA SER A 401 -12.00 22.20 2.88
C SER A 401 -10.66 22.76 2.42
N ASP A 402 -10.35 23.99 2.80
CA ASP A 402 -9.06 24.63 2.48
C ASP A 402 -7.84 23.83 2.96
N ALA A 403 -8.02 22.93 3.95
CA ALA A 403 -6.98 22.02 4.41
C ALA A 403 -6.57 20.94 3.36
N LEU A 404 -7.40 20.69 2.34
CA LEU A 404 -7.09 19.77 1.23
C LEU A 404 -6.45 20.49 0.03
N ALA A 405 -6.59 21.82 -0.07
CA ALA A 405 -5.97 22.61 -1.13
C ALA A 405 -4.43 22.60 -1.01
N GLY A 406 -3.89 22.50 0.21
CA GLY A 406 -2.44 22.36 0.44
C GLY A 406 -1.82 21.09 -0.12
N LEU A 407 -2.63 20.03 -0.35
CA LEU A 407 -2.17 18.78 -0.98
C LEU A 407 -2.11 18.87 -2.52
N ARG A 408 -2.76 19.88 -3.14
CA ARG A 408 -2.72 20.14 -4.59
C ARG A 408 -1.43 20.83 -5.04
N GLY A 409 -0.60 21.33 -4.11
CA GLY A 409 0.57 22.17 -4.40
C GLY A 409 1.80 21.45 -4.97
N GLY A 410 1.77 20.12 -5.14
CA GLY A 410 2.84 19.37 -5.77
C GLY A 410 2.41 18.81 -7.12
N ALA A 411 2.68 19.58 -8.18
CA ALA A 411 2.44 19.24 -9.59
C ALA A 411 0.98 19.32 -10.09
N ALA A 412 0.60 20.51 -10.58
CA ALA A 412 -0.43 20.65 -11.60
C ALA A 412 -0.16 21.89 -12.45
N THR A 413 0.20 21.66 -13.72
CA THR A 413 0.08 22.65 -14.81
C THR A 413 -1.39 22.81 -15.17
N GLN A 414 -1.86 24.06 -15.23
CA GLN A 414 -3.22 24.46 -15.60
C GLN A 414 -3.57 24.03 -17.02
N ALA A 415 -4.80 23.54 -17.20
CA ALA A 415 -5.52 23.58 -18.47
C ALA A 415 -6.93 24.13 -18.22
N ASP A 416 -7.27 25.15 -19.01
CA ASP A 416 -8.50 25.93 -19.03
C ASP A 416 -9.61 25.17 -19.80
N GLY A 417 -10.85 25.19 -19.32
CA GLY A 417 -11.95 24.36 -19.83
C GLY A 417 -13.20 25.18 -20.16
N GLY A 418 -13.19 25.85 -21.31
CA GLY A 418 -14.34 26.50 -21.91
C GLY A 418 -15.34 25.52 -22.54
N ILE A 419 -16.54 26.01 -22.82
CA ILE A 419 -17.58 25.29 -23.57
C ILE A 419 -17.18 25.32 -25.05
N GLU A 420 -16.72 24.18 -25.57
CA GLU A 420 -16.54 23.98 -27.01
C GLU A 420 -17.90 23.72 -27.68
N PRO A 421 -18.29 24.51 -28.70
CA PRO A 421 -19.51 24.27 -29.45
C PRO A 421 -19.30 23.11 -30.44
N ALA A 422 -19.75 21.92 -30.07
CA ALA A 422 -19.87 20.82 -31.02
C ALA A 422 -21.16 20.99 -31.83
N THR A 423 -20.98 21.09 -33.16
CA THR A 423 -21.95 20.91 -34.25
C THR A 423 -23.37 20.53 -33.85
N MET A 424 -24.30 21.47 -34.06
CA MET A 424 -25.74 21.23 -33.99
C MET A 424 -26.15 20.16 -34.99
N THR A 425 -26.37 18.94 -34.51
CA THR A 425 -27.31 18.02 -35.14
C THR A 425 -28.70 18.32 -34.59
N GLU A 426 -29.65 18.56 -35.50
CA GLU A 426 -31.07 18.86 -35.27
C GLU A 426 -31.81 17.65 -34.66
N ARG A 427 -31.37 17.15 -33.51
CA ARG A 427 -32.03 16.06 -32.80
C ARG A 427 -32.84 16.62 -31.66
N GLU A 428 -34.15 16.46 -31.76
CA GLU A 428 -35.10 16.80 -30.69
C GLU A 428 -34.74 16.01 -29.44
N VAL A 429 -34.47 16.71 -28.33
CA VAL A 429 -34.01 16.07 -27.10
C VAL A 429 -35.20 15.44 -26.36
N ARG A 430 -35.32 14.11 -26.45
CA ARG A 430 -36.38 13.35 -25.75
C ARG A 430 -35.86 12.45 -24.65
N ASN A 431 -34.61 11.98 -24.75
CA ASN A 431 -34.00 11.10 -23.75
C ASN A 431 -32.74 11.72 -23.12
N ILE A 432 -32.88 12.17 -21.87
CA ILE A 432 -31.81 12.79 -21.08
C ILE A 432 -31.26 11.78 -20.07
N VAL A 433 -29.96 11.51 -20.13
CA VAL A 433 -29.28 10.57 -19.22
C VAL A 433 -28.27 11.28 -18.34
N PHE A 434 -28.46 11.20 -17.03
CA PHE A 434 -27.45 11.53 -16.04
C PHE A 434 -26.48 10.36 -15.89
N ALA A 435 -25.27 10.51 -16.40
CA ALA A 435 -24.25 9.48 -16.34
C ALA A 435 -23.22 9.80 -15.23
N CYS A 436 -23.05 8.86 -14.29
CA CYS A 436 -21.97 8.90 -13.30
C CYS A 436 -21.27 7.54 -13.23
N ASP A 437 -20.14 7.44 -12.52
CA ASP A 437 -19.33 6.22 -12.54
C ASP A 437 -20.08 4.97 -12.03
N ALA A 438 -20.84 5.10 -10.93
CA ALA A 438 -21.59 4.00 -10.32
C ALA A 438 -23.10 3.97 -10.67
N GLY A 439 -23.62 4.98 -11.37
CA GLY A 439 -25.05 5.08 -11.69
C GLY A 439 -25.99 5.36 -10.52
N MET A 440 -25.48 5.64 -9.31
CA MET A 440 -26.26 5.88 -8.09
C MET A 440 -25.77 7.13 -7.34
N GLY A 441 -26.60 7.69 -6.46
CA GLY A 441 -26.24 8.84 -5.60
C GLY A 441 -26.64 10.20 -6.19
N SER A 442 -25.68 11.12 -6.31
CA SER A 442 -25.93 12.52 -6.71
C SER A 442 -26.52 12.66 -8.12
N SER A 443 -26.22 11.74 -9.04
CA SER A 443 -26.82 11.70 -10.38
C SER A 443 -28.31 11.36 -10.38
N ALA A 444 -28.76 10.49 -9.47
CA ALA A 444 -30.18 10.17 -9.29
C ALA A 444 -30.95 11.36 -8.71
N MET A 445 -30.31 12.10 -7.80
CA MET A 445 -30.87 13.35 -7.27
C MET A 445 -30.93 14.45 -8.35
N GLY A 446 -29.86 14.66 -9.11
CA GLY A 446 -29.84 15.60 -10.25
C GLY A 446 -30.89 15.26 -11.31
N ALA A 447 -31.03 13.98 -11.67
CA ALA A 447 -32.08 13.50 -12.57
C ALA A 447 -33.49 13.80 -12.03
N SER A 448 -33.70 13.69 -10.71
CA SER A 448 -34.97 14.02 -10.08
C SER A 448 -35.25 15.52 -10.08
N VAL A 449 -34.23 16.35 -9.84
CA VAL A 449 -34.33 17.82 -9.92
C VAL A 449 -34.69 18.27 -11.33
N LEU A 450 -33.94 17.80 -12.35
CA LEU A 450 -34.22 18.18 -13.74
C LEU A 450 -35.59 17.68 -14.20
N ARG A 451 -35.97 16.44 -13.87
CA ARG A 451 -37.31 15.89 -14.14
C ARG A 451 -38.41 16.79 -13.57
N ASN A 452 -38.24 17.28 -12.34
CA ASN A 452 -39.20 18.19 -11.71
C ASN A 452 -39.23 19.56 -12.39
N LYS A 453 -38.09 20.07 -12.86
CA LYS A 453 -38.03 21.33 -13.61
C LYS A 453 -38.71 21.21 -14.99
N ILE A 454 -38.46 20.13 -15.74
CA ILE A 454 -39.08 19.84 -17.03
C ILE A 454 -40.61 19.70 -16.88
N LYS A 455 -41.09 18.97 -15.86
CA LYS A 455 -42.53 18.88 -15.57
C LYS A 455 -43.15 20.23 -15.22
N LYS A 456 -42.48 21.05 -14.40
CA LYS A 456 -42.95 22.41 -14.09
C LYS A 456 -42.97 23.33 -15.30
N ALA A 457 -42.12 23.07 -16.30
CA ALA A 457 -42.09 23.78 -17.56
C ALA A 457 -43.20 23.37 -18.54
N GLY A 458 -44.00 22.34 -18.23
CA GLY A 458 -45.13 21.87 -19.04
C GLY A 458 -44.76 20.87 -20.14
N ILE A 459 -43.56 20.27 -20.08
CA ILE A 459 -43.05 19.37 -21.12
C ILE A 459 -43.24 17.92 -20.65
N GLU A 460 -44.09 17.15 -21.33
CA GLU A 460 -44.47 15.80 -20.92
C GLU A 460 -43.72 14.68 -21.68
N ASP A 461 -43.19 14.96 -22.88
CA ASP A 461 -42.59 13.97 -23.79
C ASP A 461 -41.07 13.77 -23.62
N VAL A 462 -40.52 14.11 -22.44
CA VAL A 462 -39.08 14.00 -22.16
C VAL A 462 -38.79 13.04 -21.00
N THR A 463 -37.97 12.04 -21.28
CA THR A 463 -37.53 11.03 -20.32
C THR A 463 -36.20 11.43 -19.70
N VAL A 464 -36.15 11.52 -18.37
CA VAL A 464 -34.92 11.79 -17.62
C VAL A 464 -34.55 10.56 -16.78
N VAL A 465 -33.39 9.96 -17.00
CA VAL A 465 -32.94 8.77 -16.24
C VAL A 465 -31.49 8.94 -15.77
N ASN A 466 -31.09 8.15 -14.79
CA ASN A 466 -29.69 8.05 -14.38
C ASN A 466 -29.16 6.65 -14.71
N LYS A 467 -27.91 6.58 -15.20
CA LYS A 467 -27.22 5.33 -15.51
C LYS A 467 -25.75 5.41 -15.07
N ALA A 468 -25.13 4.26 -14.85
CA ALA A 468 -23.68 4.19 -14.76
C ALA A 468 -23.08 4.45 -16.16
N ILE A 469 -21.90 5.07 -16.26
CA ILE A 469 -21.24 5.27 -17.56
C ILE A 469 -21.00 3.94 -18.27
N ALA A 470 -20.70 2.88 -17.52
CA ALA A 470 -20.56 1.53 -18.05
C ALA A 470 -21.86 0.94 -18.65
N ALA A 471 -23.02 1.51 -18.28
CA ALA A 471 -24.34 1.14 -18.77
C ALA A 471 -24.97 2.22 -19.68
N LEU A 472 -24.21 3.28 -20.02
CA LEU A 472 -24.63 4.28 -21.00
C LEU A 472 -24.62 3.64 -22.39
N ASP A 473 -25.62 3.98 -23.19
CA ASP A 473 -25.79 3.50 -24.55
C ASP A 473 -26.00 4.69 -25.50
N THR A 474 -26.02 4.44 -26.81
CA THR A 474 -26.19 5.47 -27.84
C THR A 474 -27.63 5.95 -28.01
N SER A 475 -28.57 5.51 -27.15
CA SER A 475 -29.98 5.95 -27.20
C SER A 475 -30.22 7.27 -26.48
N ALA A 476 -29.22 7.81 -25.78
CA ALA A 476 -29.30 9.12 -25.13
C ALA A 476 -29.17 10.25 -26.15
N ASP A 477 -30.10 11.21 -26.14
CA ASP A 477 -30.01 12.42 -26.97
C ASP A 477 -29.18 13.50 -26.27
N LEU A 478 -29.24 13.55 -24.92
CA LEU A 478 -28.46 14.46 -24.09
C LEU A 478 -27.90 13.73 -22.87
N VAL A 479 -26.60 13.87 -22.62
CA VAL A 479 -25.89 13.25 -21.51
C VAL A 479 -25.36 14.32 -20.58
N ILE A 480 -25.77 14.26 -19.31
CA ILE A 480 -25.28 15.15 -18.25
C ILE A 480 -24.29 14.39 -17.38
N THR A 481 -23.06 14.89 -17.32
CA THR A 481 -21.96 14.29 -16.55
C THR A 481 -21.25 15.34 -15.72
N GLN A 482 -20.46 14.91 -14.73
CA GLN A 482 -19.47 15.80 -14.14
C GLN A 482 -18.34 16.07 -15.13
N ASN A 483 -17.68 17.24 -15.05
CA ASN A 483 -16.62 17.66 -15.99
C ASN A 483 -15.62 16.53 -16.29
N GLN A 484 -15.13 15.86 -15.25
CA GLN A 484 -14.13 14.77 -15.32
C GLN A 484 -14.61 13.50 -16.05
N LEU A 485 -15.92 13.34 -16.22
CA LEU A 485 -16.53 12.15 -16.83
C LEU A 485 -17.04 12.41 -18.26
N THR A 486 -17.06 13.66 -18.70
CA THR A 486 -17.57 14.08 -20.02
C THR A 486 -16.85 13.37 -21.15
N ASP A 487 -15.51 13.31 -21.10
CA ASP A 487 -14.73 12.69 -22.17
C ASP A 487 -14.97 11.19 -22.26
N ARG A 488 -15.17 10.52 -21.12
CA ARG A 488 -15.50 9.09 -21.08
C ARG A 488 -16.92 8.84 -21.63
N ALA A 489 -17.88 9.72 -21.33
CA ALA A 489 -19.23 9.62 -21.87
C ALA A 489 -19.27 9.89 -23.39
N ARG A 490 -18.46 10.83 -23.90
CA ARG A 490 -18.29 11.10 -25.34
C ARG A 490 -17.80 9.89 -26.11
N HIS A 491 -16.92 9.07 -25.51
CA HIS A 491 -16.47 7.83 -26.14
C HIS A 491 -17.57 6.77 -26.26
N VAL A 492 -18.57 6.78 -25.37
CA VAL A 492 -19.65 5.78 -25.35
C VAL A 492 -20.86 6.23 -26.18
N ALA A 493 -21.23 7.52 -26.09
CA ALA A 493 -22.33 8.14 -26.82
C ALA A 493 -21.84 9.40 -27.55
N PRO A 494 -21.08 9.26 -28.66
CA PRO A 494 -20.47 10.39 -29.36
C PRO A 494 -21.50 11.33 -30.00
N ASP A 495 -22.66 10.81 -30.39
CA ASP A 495 -23.70 11.54 -31.10
C ASP A 495 -24.69 12.28 -30.17
N ALA A 496 -24.52 12.17 -28.85
CA ALA A 496 -25.35 12.84 -27.86
C ALA A 496 -24.83 14.25 -27.54
N ILE A 497 -25.72 15.14 -27.11
CA ILE A 497 -25.34 16.46 -26.57
C ILE A 497 -24.73 16.25 -25.18
N HIS A 498 -23.49 16.67 -24.96
CA HIS A 498 -22.81 16.51 -23.67
C HIS A 498 -22.82 17.80 -22.87
N VAL A 499 -23.43 17.75 -21.68
CA VAL A 499 -23.45 18.87 -20.72
C VAL A 499 -22.64 18.49 -19.49
N SER A 500 -21.55 19.21 -19.27
CA SER A 500 -20.70 19.04 -18.11
C SER A 500 -21.18 19.93 -16.97
N VAL A 501 -21.24 19.41 -15.74
CA VAL A 501 -21.59 20.18 -14.54
C VAL A 501 -20.57 19.97 -13.42
N ASP A 502 -20.35 20.97 -12.57
CA ASP A 502 -19.45 20.84 -11.42
C ASP A 502 -20.07 19.95 -10.32
N ASN A 503 -21.38 20.06 -10.12
CA ASN A 503 -22.14 19.26 -9.14
C ASN A 503 -23.54 18.96 -9.67
N PHE A 504 -24.04 17.76 -9.39
CA PHE A 504 -25.38 17.31 -9.79
C PHE A 504 -26.54 17.93 -8.99
N MET A 505 -26.25 18.53 -7.83
CA MET A 505 -27.30 19.04 -6.94
C MET A 505 -27.71 20.48 -7.28
N ASN A 506 -26.74 21.33 -7.62
CA ASN A 506 -26.94 22.76 -7.80
C ASN A 506 -26.13 23.25 -9.00
N SER A 507 -26.61 22.98 -10.22
CA SER A 507 -26.02 23.52 -11.44
C SER A 507 -26.97 24.53 -12.10
N PRO A 508 -26.54 25.78 -12.35
CA PRO A 508 -27.33 26.74 -13.12
C PRO A 508 -27.57 26.25 -14.56
N ARG A 509 -26.74 25.33 -15.07
CA ARG A 509 -26.90 24.73 -16.40
C ARG A 509 -28.17 23.90 -16.57
N TYR A 510 -28.88 23.56 -15.49
CA TYR A 510 -30.18 22.89 -15.61
C TYR A 510 -31.25 23.79 -16.19
N ASP A 511 -31.18 25.08 -15.91
CA ASP A 511 -32.12 26.03 -16.51
C ASP A 511 -31.81 26.19 -18.01
N GLU A 512 -30.52 26.22 -18.39
CA GLU A 512 -30.09 26.21 -19.80
C GLU A 512 -30.59 24.97 -20.57
N VAL A 513 -30.51 23.78 -19.95
CA VAL A 513 -31.03 22.54 -20.55
C VAL A 513 -32.56 22.58 -20.67
N VAL A 514 -33.26 23.10 -19.67
CA VAL A 514 -34.73 23.23 -19.73
C VAL A 514 -35.14 24.22 -20.82
N ASP A 515 -34.44 25.34 -20.96
CA ASP A 515 -34.72 26.35 -21.98
C ASP A 515 -34.42 25.80 -23.39
N LEU A 516 -33.34 25.04 -23.57
CA LEU A 516 -33.02 24.35 -24.82
C LEU A 516 -34.12 23.35 -25.21
N VAL A 517 -34.55 22.52 -24.26
CA VAL A 517 -35.61 21.52 -24.50
C VAL A 517 -36.94 22.23 -24.77
N ARG A 518 -37.27 23.30 -24.04
CA ARG A 518 -38.47 24.10 -24.26
C ARG A 518 -38.50 24.72 -25.65
N ALA A 519 -37.41 25.36 -26.08
CA ALA A 519 -37.32 26.00 -27.39
C ALA A 519 -37.57 24.99 -28.53
N GLN A 520 -37.01 23.77 -28.41
CA GLN A 520 -37.23 22.70 -29.39
C GLN A 520 -38.69 22.19 -29.43
N HIS A 521 -39.39 22.17 -28.29
CA HIS A 521 -40.76 21.66 -28.21
C HIS A 521 -41.83 22.74 -28.47
N GLU A 522 -41.53 24.02 -28.24
CA GLU A 522 -42.41 25.15 -28.60
C GLU A 522 -42.42 25.37 -30.13
N ASP A 523 -41.27 25.29 -30.80
CA ASP A 523 -41.19 25.41 -32.27
C ASP A 523 -41.84 24.21 -33.00
N GLY A 524 -41.84 23.02 -32.39
CA GLY A 524 -42.54 21.84 -32.92
C GLY A 524 -44.08 21.94 -32.87
N SER A 525 -44.63 22.82 -32.04
CA SER A 525 -46.08 22.97 -31.83
C SER A 525 -46.77 23.95 -32.80
N GLN A 526 -46.01 24.75 -33.56
CA GLN A 526 -46.54 25.67 -34.57
C GLN A 526 -46.50 25.12 -36.01
N GLY A 527 -46.00 23.90 -36.22
CA GLY A 527 -45.81 23.30 -37.55
C GLY A 527 -46.92 22.37 -38.04
N GLY A 528 -48.05 22.22 -37.33
CA GLY A 528 -49.04 21.20 -37.66
C GLY A 528 -50.50 21.65 -37.55
N ALA A 529 -51.04 22.23 -38.63
CA ALA A 529 -52.36 21.94 -39.22
C ALA A 529 -52.87 23.10 -40.11
N PRO A 530 -53.70 22.79 -41.13
CA PRO A 530 -53.44 22.05 -42.37
C PRO A 530 -52.97 22.92 -43.54
#